data_AF-A0A496RY30-F1
#
_entry.id   AF-A0A496RY30-F1
#
_cell.length_a   1.000
_cell.length_b   1.000
_cell.length_c   1.000
_cell.angle_alpha   90.00
_cell.angle_beta   90.00
_cell.angle_gamma   90.00
#
_symmetry.space_group_name_H-M   'P 1'
#
loop_
_entity.id
_entity.type
_entity.pdbx_description
1 polymer ?
#
loop_
_entity_poly.entity_id
_entity_poly.type
_entity_poly.pdbx_seq_one_letter_code
_entity_poly.pdbx_strand_id
1 'polypeptide(L)'
;GEELVGCVGQICALAIIIGAVYLFWKKYISWHIPVGFLGGVLIFSILFYKGEKEFLYPYILIQLLSGGTLIAAFFVATDPITTPVTGAGMLVFGAMAGMITMIGRLWGSWIDPVWFAILVGNALTPLIDKIVKPKPFGRVKSA
;
A
#
# COMPACT_ATOMS: atom_id res chain seq x y z
N GLY A 1 -21.77 17.54 1.28
CA GLY A 1 -21.59 16.34 0.44
C GLY A 1 -20.70 15.29 1.08
N GLU A 2 -20.47 15.33 2.40
CA GLU A 2 -19.50 14.44 3.08
C GLU A 2 -20.15 13.11 3.55
N GLU A 3 -21.47 13.08 3.75
CA GLU A 3 -22.18 11.90 4.27
C GLU A 3 -22.26 10.74 3.27
N LEU A 4 -22.33 11.03 1.96
CA LEU A 4 -22.34 10.01 0.91
C LEU A 4 -20.97 9.30 0.78
N VAL A 5 -19.87 9.99 1.08
CA VAL A 5 -18.51 9.42 1.04
C VAL A 5 -18.28 8.51 2.24
N GLY A 6 -18.85 8.84 3.40
CA GLY A 6 -18.76 8.04 4.63
C GLY A 6 -19.43 6.67 4.51
N CYS A 7 -20.69 6.61 4.09
CA CYS A 7 -21.42 5.35 3.98
C CYS A 7 -20.88 4.44 2.87
N VAL A 8 -20.58 5.00 1.68
CA VAL A 8 -20.02 4.21 0.57
C VAL A 8 -18.61 3.72 0.92
N GLY A 9 -17.78 4.58 1.52
CA GLY A 9 -16.44 4.22 1.97
C GLY A 9 -16.44 3.10 3.01
N GLN A 10 -17.31 3.17 4.02
CA GLN A 10 -17.41 2.16 5.08
C GLN A 10 -17.91 0.80 4.57
N ILE A 11 -18.94 0.78 3.71
CA ILE A 11 -19.49 -0.46 3.15
C ILE A 11 -18.46 -1.13 2.23
N CYS A 12 -17.81 -0.35 1.36
CA CYS A 12 -16.75 -0.85 0.49
C CYS A 12 -15.55 -1.35 1.32
N ALA A 13 -15.12 -0.60 2.34
CA ALA A 13 -14.03 -1.00 3.23
C ALA A 13 -14.29 -2.34 3.91
N LEU A 14 -15.51 -2.56 4.44
CA LEU A 14 -15.88 -3.84 5.06
C LEU A 14 -15.82 -5.00 4.07
N ALA A 15 -16.36 -4.83 2.86
CA ALA A 15 -16.29 -5.86 1.82
C ALA A 15 -14.85 -6.19 1.41
N ILE A 16 -13.99 -5.16 1.29
CA ILE A 16 -12.57 -5.32 0.96
C ILE A 16 -11.82 -6.04 2.09
N ILE A 17 -12.09 -5.70 3.36
CA ILE A 17 -11.47 -6.37 4.51
C ILE A 17 -11.87 -7.85 4.56
N ILE A 18 -13.14 -8.18 4.32
CA ILE A 18 -13.60 -9.58 4.24
C ILE A 18 -12.86 -10.32 3.11
N GLY A 19 -12.74 -9.70 1.94
CA GLY A 19 -11.98 -10.26 0.83
C GLY A 19 -10.49 -10.43 1.13
N ALA A 20 -9.88 -9.47 1.84
CA ALA A 20 -8.48 -9.55 2.28
C ALA A 20 -8.26 -10.72 3.25
N VAL A 21 -9.17 -10.91 4.22
CA VAL A 21 -9.13 -12.05 5.14
C VAL A 21 -9.22 -13.38 4.39
N TYR A 22 -10.11 -13.47 3.39
CA TYR A 22 -10.22 -14.66 2.54
C TYR A 22 -8.92 -14.96 1.76
N LEU A 23 -8.28 -13.92 1.21
CA LEU A 23 -7.00 -14.04 0.49
C LEU A 23 -5.85 -14.46 1.40
N PHE A 24 -5.79 -13.93 2.62
CA PHE A 24 -4.83 -14.37 3.64
C PHE A 24 -5.05 -15.83 4.04
N TRP A 25 -6.30 -16.25 4.20
CA TRP A 25 -6.60 -17.63 4.57
C TRP A 25 -6.18 -18.63 3.51
N LYS A 26 -6.41 -18.29 2.22
CA LYS A 26 -5.93 -19.08 1.10
C LYS A 26 -4.42 -18.92 0.81
N LYS A 27 -3.69 -18.08 1.55
CA LYS A 27 -2.24 -17.83 1.39
C LYS A 27 -1.79 -17.35 0.00
N TYR A 28 -2.66 -16.66 -0.74
CA TYR A 28 -2.26 -16.07 -2.03
C TYR A 28 -1.42 -14.79 -1.84
N ILE A 29 -1.59 -14.09 -0.71
CA ILE A 29 -1.00 -12.78 -0.46
C ILE A 29 0.05 -12.83 0.65
N SER A 30 1.17 -12.16 0.40
CA SER A 30 2.19 -11.89 1.41
C SER A 30 1.84 -10.66 2.23
N TRP A 31 1.95 -10.75 3.56
CA TRP A 31 1.65 -9.63 4.47
C TRP A 31 2.61 -8.44 4.33
N HIS A 32 3.79 -8.66 3.74
CA HIS A 32 4.82 -7.64 3.56
C HIS A 32 4.33 -6.43 2.74
N ILE A 33 3.62 -6.65 1.63
CA ILE A 33 3.20 -5.57 0.73
C ILE A 33 2.09 -4.72 1.36
N PRO A 34 0.98 -5.29 1.87
CA PRO A 34 -0.09 -4.50 2.49
C PRO A 34 0.41 -3.72 3.71
N VAL A 35 1.27 -4.32 4.54
CA VAL A 35 1.83 -3.64 5.72
C VAL A 35 2.78 -2.52 5.32
N GLY A 36 3.63 -2.73 4.31
CA GLY A 36 4.50 -1.67 3.78
C GLY A 36 3.69 -0.51 3.22
N PHE A 37 2.65 -0.80 2.43
CA PHE A 37 1.80 0.21 1.81
C PHE A 37 1.01 1.04 2.82
N LEU A 38 0.28 0.37 3.72
CA LEU A 38 -0.47 1.04 4.78
C LEU A 38 0.46 1.79 5.76
N GLY A 39 1.62 1.22 6.06
CA GLY A 39 2.65 1.88 6.87
C GLY A 39 3.17 3.15 6.22
N GLY A 40 3.43 3.12 4.91
CA GLY A 40 3.81 4.30 4.13
C GLY A 40 2.73 5.38 4.18
N VAL A 41 1.47 5.02 3.90
CA VAL A 41 0.34 5.97 3.97
C VAL A 41 0.21 6.57 5.37
N LEU A 42 0.32 5.75 6.42
CA LEU A 42 0.19 6.18 7.82
C LEU A 42 1.30 7.16 8.21
N ILE A 43 2.57 6.82 7.95
CA ILE A 43 3.72 7.67 8.31
C ILE A 43 3.62 9.02 7.61
N PHE A 44 3.30 9.02 6.31
CA PHE A 44 3.20 10.24 5.54
C PHE A 44 1.94 11.05 5.88
N SER A 45 0.84 10.40 6.26
CA SER A 45 -0.35 11.08 6.77
C SER A 45 -0.05 11.84 8.05
N ILE A 46 0.72 11.24 8.97
CA ILE A 46 1.13 11.90 10.22
C ILE A 46 2.11 13.04 9.94
N LEU A 47 3.11 12.81 9.09
CA LEU A 47 4.19 13.76 8.84
C LEU A 47 3.71 15.04 8.15
N PHE A 48 2.77 14.93 7.22
CA PHE A 48 2.25 16.05 6.44
C PHE A 48 0.94 16.63 6.96
N TYR A 49 0.48 16.17 8.13
CA TYR A 49 -0.69 16.73 8.75
C TYR A 49 -0.43 18.16 9.23
N LYS A 50 -1.17 19.14 8.69
CA LYS A 50 -1.05 20.57 9.02
C LYS A 50 -2.24 21.12 9.82
N GLY A 51 -3.17 20.26 10.26
CA GLY A 51 -4.37 20.65 11.00
C GLY A 51 -4.20 20.64 12.52
N GLU A 52 -5.30 20.84 13.23
CA GLU A 52 -5.34 20.76 14.70
C GLU A 52 -5.21 19.30 15.19
N LYS A 53 -4.51 19.09 16.30
CA LYS A 53 -4.19 17.74 16.81
C LYS A 53 -5.42 16.84 17.01
N GLU A 54 -6.58 17.42 17.27
CA GLU A 54 -7.83 16.71 17.51
C GLU A 54 -8.38 16.03 16.24
N PHE A 55 -8.11 16.59 15.06
CA PHE A 55 -8.54 16.03 13.78
C PHE A 55 -7.50 15.12 13.12
N LEU A 56 -6.36 14.85 13.79
CA LEU A 56 -5.31 13.98 13.27
C LEU A 56 -5.81 12.52 13.12
N TYR A 57 -6.46 11.98 14.14
CA TYR A 57 -7.00 10.61 14.12
C TYR A 57 -8.05 10.38 13.02
N PRO A 58 -9.12 11.20 12.91
CA PRO A 58 -10.10 11.02 11.85
C PRO A 58 -9.49 11.20 10.46
N TYR A 59 -8.54 12.12 10.30
CA TYR A 59 -7.82 12.30 9.03
C TYR A 59 -7.04 11.04 8.60
N ILE A 60 -6.27 10.44 9.51
CA ILE A 60 -5.53 9.21 9.25
C ILE A 60 -6.49 8.07 8.89
N LEU A 61 -7.58 7.93 9.64
CA LEU A 61 -8.58 6.90 9.38
C LEU A 61 -9.20 7.04 7.99
N ILE A 62 -9.53 8.26 7.56
CA ILE A 62 -10.07 8.51 6.21
C ILE A 62 -9.04 8.14 5.13
N GLN A 63 -7.77 8.46 5.32
CA GLN A 63 -6.70 8.11 4.39
C GLN A 63 -6.50 6.59 4.25
N LEU A 64 -6.52 5.87 5.39
CA LEU A 64 -6.32 4.42 5.44
C LEU A 64 -7.55 3.63 4.98
N LEU A 65 -8.74 4.04 5.42
CA LEU A 65 -10.01 3.35 5.11
C LEU A 65 -10.66 3.86 3.81
N SER A 66 -9.98 4.73 3.06
CA SER A 66 -10.41 5.08 1.71
C SER A 66 -10.46 3.82 0.85
N GLY A 67 -11.57 3.61 0.14
CA GLY A 67 -11.77 2.42 -0.68
C GLY A 67 -10.63 2.19 -1.69
N GLY A 68 -10.11 3.26 -2.31
CA GLY A 68 -8.99 3.18 -3.24
C GLY A 68 -7.70 2.68 -2.56
N THR A 69 -7.39 3.21 -1.37
CA THR A 69 -6.23 2.78 -0.57
C THR A 69 -6.32 1.30 -0.18
N LEU A 70 -7.49 0.84 0.27
CA LEU A 70 -7.69 -0.56 0.70
C LEU A 70 -7.68 -1.53 -0.48
N ILE A 71 -8.37 -1.22 -1.59
CA ILE A 71 -8.34 -2.05 -2.80
C ILE A 71 -6.90 -2.17 -3.30
N ALA A 72 -6.19 -1.05 -3.36
CA ALA A 72 -4.78 -1.06 -3.74
C ALA A 72 -3.93 -1.92 -2.83
N ALA A 73 -4.04 -1.74 -1.51
CA ALA A 73 -3.23 -2.45 -0.53
C ALA A 73 -3.38 -3.97 -0.60
N PHE A 74 -4.61 -4.46 -0.83
CA PHE A 74 -4.94 -5.89 -0.69
C PHE A 74 -5.19 -6.63 -1.99
N PHE A 75 -5.49 -5.96 -3.10
CA PHE A 75 -5.85 -6.64 -4.34
C PHE A 75 -4.92 -6.28 -5.51
N VAL A 76 -4.43 -5.04 -5.56
CA VAL A 76 -3.71 -4.53 -6.73
C VAL A 76 -2.20 -4.56 -6.50
N ALA A 77 -1.73 -4.01 -5.38
CA ALA A 77 -0.31 -3.97 -5.03
C ALA A 77 0.24 -5.37 -4.74
N THR A 78 -0.61 -6.35 -4.46
CA THR A 78 -0.26 -7.73 -4.13
C THR A 78 -0.17 -8.65 -5.36
N ASP A 79 -0.23 -8.10 -6.57
CA ASP A 79 -0.06 -8.87 -7.81
C ASP A 79 1.36 -9.49 -7.88
N PRO A 80 1.49 -10.84 -7.96
CA PRO A 80 2.78 -11.53 -7.93
C PRO A 80 3.64 -11.32 -9.18
N ILE A 81 3.09 -10.79 -10.28
CA ILE A 81 3.83 -10.66 -11.55
C ILE A 81 4.73 -9.42 -11.55
N THR A 82 4.30 -8.36 -10.87
CA THR A 82 4.92 -7.03 -10.96
C THR A 82 5.63 -6.58 -9.68
N THR A 83 5.62 -7.42 -8.65
CA THR A 83 6.17 -7.12 -7.32
C THR A 83 7.56 -7.70 -7.10
N PRO A 84 8.37 -7.10 -6.21
CA PRO A 84 9.73 -7.59 -5.91
C PRO A 84 9.70 -9.00 -5.32
N VAL A 85 10.70 -9.82 -5.63
CA VAL A 85 10.73 -11.24 -5.23
C VAL A 85 11.10 -11.41 -3.75
N THR A 86 11.81 -10.44 -3.17
CA THR A 86 12.29 -10.51 -1.78
C THR A 86 11.31 -9.87 -0.78
N GLY A 87 11.15 -10.47 0.41
CA GLY A 87 10.27 -9.91 1.45
C GLY A 87 10.66 -8.50 1.93
N ALA A 88 11.97 -8.18 1.94
CA ALA A 88 12.45 -6.83 2.23
C ALA A 88 12.17 -5.85 1.07
N GLY A 89 12.31 -6.30 -0.19
CA GLY A 89 11.94 -5.52 -1.36
C GLY A 89 10.44 -5.21 -1.40
N MET A 90 9.60 -6.18 -1.04
CA MET A 90 8.15 -6.01 -0.92
C MET A 90 7.74 -4.93 0.08
N LEU A 91 8.44 -4.84 1.23
CA LEU A 91 8.20 -3.78 2.22
C LEU A 91 8.59 -2.40 1.68
N VAL A 92 9.74 -2.29 1.02
CA VAL A 92 10.23 -1.03 0.41
C VAL A 92 9.28 -0.58 -0.70
N PHE A 93 8.85 -1.50 -1.56
CA PHE A 93 7.87 -1.24 -2.61
C PHE A 93 6.56 -0.71 -2.03
N GLY A 94 6.00 -1.39 -1.03
CA GLY A 94 4.79 -0.96 -0.36
C GLY A 94 4.94 0.44 0.22
N ALA A 95 5.98 0.68 1.02
CA ALA A 95 6.23 1.97 1.66
C ALA A 95 6.39 3.11 0.64
N MET A 96 7.09 2.85 -0.46
CA MET A 96 7.28 3.82 -1.54
C MET A 96 5.96 4.13 -2.26
N ALA A 97 5.15 3.13 -2.60
CA ALA A 97 3.85 3.35 -3.23
C ALA A 97 2.88 4.08 -2.29
N GLY A 98 2.90 3.77 -0.99
CA GLY A 98 2.12 4.50 0.03
C GLY A 98 2.55 5.96 0.18
N MET A 99 3.86 6.22 0.12
CA MET A 99 4.43 7.57 0.10
C MET A 99 3.95 8.36 -1.12
N ILE A 100 4.10 7.81 -2.32
CA ILE A 100 3.71 8.48 -3.57
C ILE A 100 2.20 8.75 -3.59
N THR A 101 1.40 7.83 -3.06
CA THR A 101 -0.03 8.01 -2.88
C THR A 101 -0.32 9.25 -2.04
N MET A 102 0.33 9.41 -0.88
CA MET A 102 0.11 10.57 -0.02
C MET A 102 0.58 11.88 -0.64
N ILE A 103 1.73 11.88 -1.32
CA ILE A 103 2.22 13.02 -2.10
C ILE A 103 1.17 13.45 -3.14
N GLY A 104 0.61 12.48 -3.87
CA GLY A 104 -0.45 12.73 -4.85
C GLY A 104 -1.75 13.24 -4.22
N ARG A 105 -2.09 12.84 -2.99
CA ARG A 105 -3.31 13.29 -2.32
C ARG A 105 -3.18 14.71 -1.76
N LEU A 106 -1.97 15.11 -1.40
CA LEU A 106 -1.69 16.44 -0.84
C LEU A 106 -1.48 17.50 -1.91
N TRP A 107 -0.86 17.14 -3.04
CA TRP A 107 -0.46 18.09 -4.09
C TRP A 107 -1.07 17.79 -5.46
N GLY A 108 -1.71 16.65 -5.66
CA GLY A 108 -2.30 16.27 -6.93
C GLY A 108 -3.71 16.82 -7.12
N SER A 109 -4.03 17.19 -8.36
CA SER A 109 -5.37 17.66 -8.77
C SER A 109 -6.35 16.52 -9.12
N TRP A 110 -5.95 15.26 -8.88
CA TRP A 110 -6.65 14.06 -9.35
C TRP A 110 -7.34 13.36 -8.17
N ILE A 111 -8.53 12.80 -8.39
CA ILE A 111 -9.40 12.32 -7.30
C ILE A 111 -8.84 11.12 -6.53
N ASP A 112 -7.98 10.29 -7.14
CA ASP A 112 -7.28 9.20 -6.44
C ASP A 112 -5.92 8.87 -7.11
N PRO A 113 -4.78 9.23 -6.48
CA PRO A 113 -3.44 9.06 -7.07
C PRO A 113 -2.88 7.64 -6.90
N VAL A 114 -3.61 6.74 -6.24
CA VAL A 114 -3.12 5.43 -5.80
C VAL A 114 -2.66 4.57 -6.99
N TRP A 115 -3.44 4.57 -8.07
CA TRP A 115 -3.14 3.80 -9.28
C TRP A 115 -1.81 4.21 -9.93
N PHE A 116 -1.54 5.51 -9.96
CA PHE A 116 -0.29 6.04 -10.46
C PHE A 116 0.89 5.62 -9.58
N ALA A 117 0.71 5.65 -8.26
CA ALA A 117 1.73 5.20 -7.32
C ALA A 117 2.11 3.72 -7.52
N ILE A 118 1.13 2.86 -7.81
CA ILE A 118 1.37 1.44 -8.11
C ILE A 118 2.12 1.28 -9.42
N LEU A 119 1.72 2.00 -10.48
CA LEU A 119 2.43 1.95 -11.78
C LEU A 119 3.89 2.36 -11.66
N VAL A 120 4.16 3.45 -10.92
CA VAL A 120 5.53 3.89 -10.62
C VAL A 120 6.27 2.84 -9.79
N GLY A 121 5.61 2.28 -8.78
CA GLY A 121 6.16 1.17 -7.99
C GLY A 121 6.60 0.00 -8.87
N ASN A 122 5.72 -0.45 -9.76
CA ASN A 122 5.95 -1.59 -10.65
C ASN A 122 7.13 -1.33 -11.60
N ALA A 123 7.26 -0.10 -12.11
CA ALA A 123 8.40 0.30 -12.94
C ALA A 123 9.72 0.29 -12.16
N LEU A 124 9.68 0.54 -10.85
CA LEU A 124 10.83 0.57 -9.96
C LEU A 124 11.16 -0.80 -9.33
N THR A 125 10.25 -1.78 -9.39
CA THR A 125 10.48 -3.17 -8.96
C THR A 125 11.84 -3.76 -9.40
N PRO A 126 12.24 -3.72 -10.69
CA PRO A 126 13.52 -4.28 -11.12
C PRO A 126 14.74 -3.54 -10.52
N LEU A 127 14.59 -2.27 -10.16
CA LEU A 127 15.63 -1.51 -9.46
C LEU A 127 15.71 -1.94 -8.00
N ILE A 128 14.56 -2.14 -7.34
CA ILE A 128 14.47 -2.62 -5.96
C ILE A 128 15.11 -4.00 -5.83
N ASP A 129 14.84 -4.92 -6.77
CA ASP A 129 15.44 -6.27 -6.75
C ASP A 129 16.95 -6.28 -7.02
N LYS A 130 17.49 -5.28 -7.75
CA LYS A 130 18.95 -5.11 -7.89
C LYS A 130 19.60 -4.67 -6.58
N ILE A 131 18.94 -3.79 -5.82
CA ILE A 131 19.45 -3.26 -4.55
C ILE A 131 19.29 -4.31 -3.45
N VAL A 132 18.11 -4.90 -3.33
CA VAL A 132 17.78 -5.97 -2.40
C VAL A 132 18.00 -7.30 -3.13
N LYS A 133 19.28 -7.66 -3.33
CA LYS A 133 19.66 -8.84 -4.10
C LYS A 133 18.88 -10.08 -3.62
N PRO A 134 18.11 -10.75 -4.49
CA PRO A 134 17.55 -12.05 -4.14
C PRO A 134 18.70 -13.00 -3.84
N LYS A 135 18.61 -13.75 -2.73
CA LYS A 135 19.62 -14.74 -2.37
C LYS A 135 19.77 -15.68 -3.57
N PRO A 136 20.97 -15.83 -4.15
CA PRO A 136 21.15 -16.68 -5.33
C PRO A 136 20.73 -18.10 -4.98
N PHE A 137 19.74 -18.61 -5.72
CA PHE A 137 19.33 -20.00 -5.64
C PHE A 137 20.49 -20.85 -6.19
N GLY A 138 21.01 -21.79 -5.39
CA GLY A 138 22.05 -22.72 -5.84
C GLY A 138 23.41 -22.65 -5.13
N ARG A 139 23.60 -21.89 -4.04
CA ARG A 139 24.81 -22.08 -3.21
C ARG A 139 24.62 -23.31 -2.32
N VAL A 140 24.94 -24.50 -2.85
CA VAL A 140 25.20 -25.68 -2.03
C VAL A 140 26.32 -25.27 -1.09
N LYS A 141 26.05 -25.34 0.22
CA LYS A 141 27.06 -25.09 1.24
C LYS A 141 28.05 -26.26 1.11
N SER A 142 29.14 -26.06 0.37
CA SER A 142 30.25 -27.01 0.39
C SER A 142 30.86 -26.88 1.78
N ALA A 143 30.52 -27.85 2.62
CA ALA A 143 31.22 -28.14 3.86
C ALA A 143 32.62 -28.68 3.54
#